data_AF-A0A6C0F5T9-F1
#
_entry.id   AF-A0A6C0F5T9-F1
#
_cell.length_a   1.000
_cell.length_b   1.000
_cell.length_c   1.000
_cell.angle_alpha   90.00
_cell.angle_beta   90.00
_cell.angle_gamma   90.00
#
_symmetry.space_group_name_H-M   'P 1'
#
loop_
_entity.id
_entity.type
_entity.pdbx_description
1 polymer ?
#
loop_
_entity_poly.entity_id
_entity_poly.type
_entity_poly.pdbx_seq_one_letter_code
_entity_poly.pdbx_strand_id
1 'polypeptide(L)'
;MELNEHYDFLTKMEEIESVQKVNCCETKDNYQNYNGQIKCKVCNNIITNISDNPEWRYYGSKDSKNSDPTRCGMPVNTLLPESSVGSSVSFNSNTKTMNQIRKFQQWHGMPYKERSLYKVFITIQTVCERNSIPGKIMNEAKSLYSIISDTKISRGANREGIIAACLYFACKECDVPRSSKEIASMFDITVGIMTRGIKKCQEIISMNKKNKNRLAKTIPISPVSLIERFCNKLELNEHSTKIIMDICKVSVEKNIISENTPPSIAAGCIFYFNKKINSGLTKKKISCICKTSEVTINKCCKKLEENDRLFCEILYDTEENGNN
;
A
#
# COMPACT_ATOMS: atom_id res chain seq x y z
N MET A 1 -4.54 23.74 63.89
CA MET A 1 -3.99 22.97 62.77
C MET A 1 -4.90 21.77 62.64
N GLU A 2 -5.77 21.87 61.67
CA GLU A 2 -7.22 21.74 61.87
C GLU A 2 -7.69 20.33 61.54
N LEU A 3 -8.64 19.81 62.32
CA LEU A 3 -9.31 18.54 62.04
C LEU A 3 -9.85 18.49 60.60
N ASN A 4 -10.19 19.66 60.04
CA ASN A 4 -10.60 19.86 58.66
C ASN A 4 -9.50 19.51 57.64
N GLU A 5 -8.23 19.79 57.92
CA GLU A 5 -7.11 19.42 57.02
C GLU A 5 -6.91 17.90 56.98
N HIS A 6 -7.20 17.21 58.09
CA HIS A 6 -7.16 15.74 58.16
C HIS A 6 -8.32 15.10 57.39
N TYR A 7 -9.53 15.66 57.50
CA TYR A 7 -10.69 15.21 56.72
C TYR A 7 -10.53 15.51 55.22
N ASP A 8 -9.95 16.66 54.85
CA ASP A 8 -9.64 17.00 53.46
C ASP A 8 -8.56 16.08 52.87
N PHE A 9 -7.57 15.68 53.69
CA PHE A 9 -6.56 14.72 53.28
C PHE A 9 -7.15 13.32 53.05
N LEU A 10 -8.03 12.85 53.94
CA LEU A 10 -8.74 11.58 53.78
C LEU A 10 -9.68 11.58 52.56
N THR A 11 -10.39 12.68 52.32
CA THR A 11 -11.26 12.85 51.15
C THR A 11 -10.44 12.86 49.85
N LYS A 12 -9.28 13.51 49.85
CA LYS A 12 -8.33 13.45 48.72
C LYS A 12 -7.73 12.07 48.50
N MET A 13 -7.57 11.25 49.55
CA MET A 13 -7.13 9.86 49.40
C MET A 13 -8.22 8.95 48.85
N GLU A 14 -9.50 9.21 49.14
CA GLU A 14 -10.64 8.52 48.52
C GLU A 14 -10.87 8.92 47.05
N GLU A 15 -10.45 10.12 46.66
CA GLU A 15 -10.41 10.57 45.25
C GLU A 15 -9.23 9.99 44.45
N ILE A 16 -8.29 9.27 45.09
CA ILE A 16 -7.23 8.51 44.39
C ILE A 16 -7.89 7.31 43.72
N GLU A 17 -8.24 7.54 42.45
CA GLU A 17 -8.64 6.56 41.45
C GLU A 17 -9.73 5.61 41.93
N SER A 18 -10.98 6.06 41.81
CA SER A 18 -12.00 5.14 41.27
C SER A 18 -11.52 4.71 39.87
N VAL A 19 -10.59 3.75 39.82
CA VAL A 19 -10.39 2.91 38.66
C VAL A 19 -11.78 2.40 38.39
N GLN A 20 -12.44 2.93 37.35
CA GLN A 20 -13.68 2.34 36.86
C GLN A 20 -13.34 0.86 36.76
N LYS A 21 -13.97 0.01 37.58
CA LYS A 21 -13.89 -1.43 37.41
C LYS A 21 -14.51 -1.65 36.04
N VAL A 22 -13.67 -1.61 35.01
CA VAL A 22 -14.07 -1.88 33.64
C VAL A 22 -14.56 -3.31 33.73
N ASN A 23 -15.87 -3.48 33.66
CA ASN A 23 -16.42 -4.81 33.62
C ASN A 23 -15.81 -5.45 32.38
N CYS A 24 -15.21 -6.63 32.54
CA CYS A 24 -14.55 -7.34 31.44
C CYS A 24 -15.46 -7.55 30.20
N CYS A 25 -16.78 -7.38 30.35
CA CYS A 25 -17.80 -7.39 29.29
C CYS A 25 -17.86 -6.11 28.43
N GLU A 26 -17.30 -4.98 28.88
CA GLU A 26 -17.36 -3.70 28.15
C GLU A 26 -16.23 -3.55 27.12
N THR A 27 -15.21 -4.37 27.24
CA THR A 27 -14.03 -4.39 26.36
C THR A 27 -14.25 -5.31 25.17
N LYS A 28 -14.30 -4.74 23.96
CA LYS A 28 -14.55 -5.49 22.70
C LYS A 28 -13.51 -6.60 22.43
N ASP A 29 -12.27 -6.44 22.90
CA ASP A 29 -11.21 -7.44 22.71
C ASP A 29 -11.49 -8.75 23.46
N ASN A 30 -12.30 -8.68 24.53
CA ASN A 30 -12.74 -9.82 25.31
C ASN A 30 -13.89 -10.57 24.66
N TYR A 31 -14.38 -10.16 23.48
CA TYR A 31 -15.51 -10.82 22.83
C TYR A 31 -15.01 -12.10 22.13
N GLN A 32 -15.71 -13.20 22.38
CA GLN A 32 -15.50 -14.48 21.70
C GLN A 32 -16.82 -14.98 21.15
N ASN A 33 -16.84 -15.36 19.88
CA ASN A 33 -17.99 -16.02 19.29
C ASN A 33 -18.01 -17.50 19.72
N TYR A 34 -19.12 -17.91 20.33
CA TYR A 34 -19.37 -19.27 20.76
C TYR A 34 -20.77 -19.67 20.32
N ASN A 35 -20.87 -20.56 19.32
CA ASN A 35 -22.13 -21.11 18.82
C ASN A 35 -23.20 -20.06 18.46
N GLY A 36 -22.82 -18.95 17.82
CA GLY A 36 -23.75 -17.89 17.42
C GLY A 36 -24.10 -16.88 18.53
N GLN A 37 -23.45 -16.99 19.70
CA GLN A 37 -23.55 -16.03 20.79
C GLN A 37 -22.18 -15.38 21.04
N ILE A 38 -22.17 -14.13 21.47
CA ILE A 38 -20.94 -13.44 21.88
C ILE A 38 -20.80 -13.59 23.40
N LYS A 39 -19.72 -14.23 23.84
CA LYS A 39 -19.35 -14.40 25.24
C LYS A 39 -18.11 -13.60 25.58
N CYS A 40 -17.98 -13.16 26.83
CA CYS A 40 -16.74 -12.60 27.34
C CYS A 40 -15.73 -13.72 27.63
N LYS A 41 -14.50 -13.63 27.11
CA LYS A 41 -13.41 -14.59 27.36
C LYS A 41 -13.02 -14.71 28.83
N VAL A 42 -13.21 -13.64 29.61
CA VAL A 42 -12.71 -13.53 30.99
C VAL A 42 -13.74 -14.05 32.00
N CYS A 43 -15.01 -13.63 31.87
CA CYS A 43 -16.06 -14.02 32.81
C CYS A 43 -17.08 -15.03 32.24
N ASN A 44 -16.93 -15.44 30.97
CA ASN A 44 -17.87 -16.31 30.25
C ASN A 44 -19.32 -15.82 30.18
N ASN A 45 -19.59 -14.58 30.57
CA ASN A 45 -20.93 -14.03 30.50
C ASN A 45 -21.36 -13.81 29.05
N ILE A 46 -22.64 -14.02 28.78
CA ILE A 46 -23.24 -13.83 27.45
C ILE A 46 -23.51 -12.33 27.28
N ILE A 47 -22.87 -11.72 26.29
CA ILE A 47 -22.99 -10.29 25.99
C ILE A 47 -24.15 -10.08 25.02
N THR A 48 -24.17 -10.82 23.91
CA THR A 48 -25.26 -10.79 22.94
C THR A 48 -25.55 -12.18 22.38
N ASN A 49 -26.83 -12.44 22.10
CA ASN A 49 -27.30 -13.64 21.41
C ASN A 49 -27.52 -13.42 19.91
N ILE A 50 -27.06 -12.29 19.38
CA ILE A 50 -27.17 -11.92 17.97
C ILE A 50 -25.75 -11.90 17.40
N SER A 51 -25.53 -12.66 16.32
CA SER A 51 -24.28 -12.66 15.57
C SER A 51 -24.47 -12.00 14.21
N ASP A 52 -23.61 -11.06 13.86
CA ASP A 52 -23.58 -10.41 12.54
C ASP A 52 -22.84 -11.25 11.47
N ASN A 53 -22.43 -12.47 11.83
CA ASN A 53 -21.75 -13.37 10.90
C ASN A 53 -22.74 -13.96 9.89
N PRO A 54 -22.32 -14.14 8.62
CA PRO A 54 -23.16 -14.82 7.64
C PRO A 54 -23.51 -16.24 8.10
N GLU A 55 -24.81 -16.54 8.14
CA GLU A 55 -25.30 -17.90 8.37
C GLU A 55 -25.08 -18.73 7.10
N TRP A 56 -24.03 -19.54 7.10
CA TRP A 56 -23.77 -20.52 6.05
C TRP A 56 -24.72 -21.71 6.23
N ARG A 57 -25.62 -21.92 5.28
CA ARG A 57 -26.43 -23.13 5.20
C ARG A 57 -25.70 -24.21 4.40
N TYR A 58 -24.67 -24.81 4.99
CA TYR A 58 -23.93 -25.91 4.34
C TYR A 58 -24.67 -27.25 4.52
N TYR A 59 -25.25 -27.80 3.45
CA TYR A 59 -25.97 -29.09 3.49
C TYR A 59 -25.07 -30.33 3.28
N GLY A 60 -23.74 -30.17 3.38
CA GLY A 60 -22.77 -31.26 3.24
C GLY A 60 -22.19 -31.41 1.82
N SER A 61 -21.31 -32.40 1.65
CA SER A 61 -20.57 -32.67 0.40
C SER A 61 -21.41 -33.23 -0.75
N LYS A 62 -22.70 -33.53 -0.50
CA LYS A 62 -23.67 -33.98 -1.51
C LYS A 62 -24.55 -32.84 -2.04
N ASP A 63 -24.35 -31.61 -1.56
CA ASP A 63 -25.10 -30.46 -2.05
C ASP A 63 -24.58 -30.04 -3.43
N SER A 64 -25.31 -30.44 -4.47
CA SER A 64 -25.01 -30.14 -5.87
C SER A 64 -25.73 -28.87 -6.36
N LYS A 65 -26.37 -28.10 -5.46
CA LYS A 65 -27.07 -26.87 -5.84
C LYS A 65 -26.04 -25.79 -6.18
N ASN A 66 -26.15 -25.24 -7.39
CA ASN A 66 -25.33 -24.13 -7.86
C ASN A 66 -25.69 -22.77 -7.21
N SER A 67 -26.76 -22.73 -6.40
CA SER A 67 -27.22 -21.54 -5.69
C SER A 67 -26.75 -21.58 -4.23
N ASP A 68 -25.93 -20.61 -3.83
CA ASP A 68 -25.54 -20.43 -2.43
C ASP A 68 -26.79 -20.23 -1.55
N PRO A 69 -27.07 -21.11 -0.57
CA PRO A 69 -28.23 -21.03 0.30
C PRO A 69 -28.05 -20.05 1.49
N THR A 70 -26.97 -19.26 1.51
CA THR A 70 -26.74 -18.24 2.54
C THR A 70 -27.88 -17.22 2.60
N ARG A 71 -28.21 -16.78 3.81
CA ARG A 71 -29.24 -15.74 4.07
C ARG A 71 -28.74 -14.33 3.72
N CYS A 72 -27.46 -14.17 3.43
CA CYS A 72 -26.83 -12.88 3.21
C CYS A 72 -26.90 -12.47 1.74
N GLY A 73 -27.06 -11.17 1.50
CA GLY A 73 -26.96 -10.62 0.16
C GLY A 73 -25.54 -10.71 -0.41
N MET A 74 -25.41 -10.40 -1.70
CA MET A 74 -24.12 -10.34 -2.38
C MET A 74 -23.20 -9.29 -1.72
N PRO A 75 -21.88 -9.53 -1.58
CA PRO A 75 -20.97 -8.55 -1.03
C PRO A 75 -20.99 -7.27 -1.86
N VAL A 76 -21.15 -6.14 -1.18
CA VAL A 76 -21.17 -4.81 -1.81
C VAL A 76 -19.79 -4.20 -1.80
N ASN A 77 -19.43 -3.50 -2.88
CA ASN A 77 -18.20 -2.73 -2.91
C ASN A 77 -18.40 -1.39 -2.21
N THR A 78 -17.66 -1.17 -1.12
CA THR A 78 -17.73 0.06 -0.32
C THR A 78 -17.32 1.31 -1.09
N LEU A 79 -16.52 1.17 -2.15
CA LEU A 79 -16.08 2.28 -3.01
C LEU A 79 -17.09 2.63 -4.12
N LEU A 80 -18.06 1.74 -4.38
CA LEU A 80 -19.07 1.90 -5.43
C LEU A 80 -20.45 1.49 -4.88
N PRO A 81 -20.96 2.16 -3.85
CA PRO A 81 -22.15 1.72 -3.12
C PRO A 81 -23.42 1.70 -3.97
N GLU A 82 -23.62 2.67 -4.86
CA GLU A 82 -24.89 2.81 -5.61
C GLU A 82 -25.01 1.76 -6.71
N SER A 83 -23.92 1.43 -7.39
CA SER A 83 -23.89 0.38 -8.42
C SER A 83 -23.75 -1.04 -7.87
N SER A 84 -23.25 -1.20 -6.64
CA SER A 84 -23.15 -2.51 -5.99
C SER A 84 -24.50 -3.07 -5.55
N VAL A 85 -25.48 -2.20 -5.32
CA VAL A 85 -26.83 -2.58 -4.93
C VAL A 85 -27.73 -2.66 -6.16
N GLY A 86 -27.79 -3.83 -6.78
CA GLY A 86 -28.60 -4.03 -7.97
C GLY A 86 -28.71 -5.48 -8.40
N SER A 87 -29.79 -5.80 -9.11
CA SER A 87 -29.94 -7.06 -9.83
C SER A 87 -29.56 -6.86 -11.30
N SER A 88 -29.08 -7.91 -11.97
CA SER A 88 -28.85 -7.93 -13.42
C SER A 88 -29.88 -8.84 -14.11
N VAL A 89 -30.42 -8.42 -15.26
CA VAL A 89 -31.34 -9.26 -16.04
C VAL A 89 -30.51 -10.23 -16.90
N SER A 90 -30.64 -11.53 -16.62
CA SER A 90 -29.90 -12.58 -17.31
C SER A 90 -30.40 -12.83 -18.74
N PHE A 91 -29.63 -13.64 -19.50
CA PHE A 91 -29.91 -13.97 -20.90
C PHE A 91 -30.75 -15.25 -21.08
N ASN A 92 -31.46 -15.71 -20.05
CA ASN A 92 -32.22 -16.96 -20.12
C ASN A 92 -33.37 -16.92 -21.15
N SER A 93 -33.89 -15.72 -21.46
CA SER A 93 -34.86 -15.50 -22.53
C SER A 93 -34.41 -14.35 -23.44
N ASN A 94 -34.43 -14.62 -24.75
CA ASN A 94 -33.94 -13.70 -25.79
C ASN A 94 -35.07 -13.09 -26.62
N THR A 95 -36.21 -12.81 -26.00
CA THR A 95 -37.28 -12.06 -26.63
C THR A 95 -36.87 -10.61 -26.90
N LYS A 96 -37.49 -9.98 -27.91
CA LYS A 96 -37.24 -8.57 -28.27
C LYS A 96 -37.48 -7.62 -27.09
N THR A 97 -38.50 -7.90 -26.27
CA THR A 97 -38.84 -7.12 -25.07
C THR A 97 -37.76 -7.26 -23.99
N MET A 98 -37.29 -8.48 -23.72
CA MET A 98 -36.18 -8.69 -22.76
C MET A 98 -34.88 -8.03 -23.23
N ASN A 99 -34.61 -8.02 -24.54
CA ASN A 99 -33.49 -7.28 -25.11
C ASN A 99 -33.61 -5.76 -24.89
N GLN A 100 -34.81 -5.19 -24.99
CA GLN A 100 -35.05 -3.76 -24.70
C GLN A 100 -34.85 -3.44 -23.21
N ILE A 101 -35.36 -4.30 -22.31
CA ILE A 101 -35.20 -4.15 -20.86
C ILE A 101 -33.72 -4.25 -20.47
N ARG A 102 -32.97 -5.20 -21.02
CA ARG A 102 -31.51 -5.32 -20.77
C ARG A 102 -30.74 -4.09 -21.24
N LYS A 103 -31.08 -3.53 -22.41
CA LYS A 103 -30.47 -2.29 -22.89
C LYS A 103 -30.77 -1.13 -21.94
N PHE A 104 -32.01 -0.98 -21.51
CA PHE A 104 -32.41 0.05 -20.56
C PHE A 104 -31.66 -0.09 -19.22
N GLN A 105 -31.60 -1.31 -18.68
CA GLN A 105 -30.83 -1.61 -17.48
C GLN A 105 -29.34 -1.31 -17.66
N GLN A 106 -28.73 -1.65 -18.79
CA GLN A 106 -27.32 -1.36 -19.04
C GLN A 106 -27.03 0.14 -19.08
N TRP A 107 -27.95 0.95 -19.63
CA TRP A 107 -27.82 2.40 -19.65
C TRP A 107 -27.91 3.02 -18.25
N HIS A 108 -28.82 2.52 -17.42
CA HIS A 108 -29.11 3.03 -16.07
C HIS A 108 -28.38 2.30 -14.93
N GLY A 109 -27.67 1.21 -15.21
CA GLY A 109 -27.12 0.32 -14.19
C GLY A 109 -25.96 0.91 -13.38
N MET A 110 -25.41 2.05 -13.80
CA MET A 110 -24.38 2.75 -13.02
C MET A 110 -24.52 4.26 -13.18
N PRO A 111 -24.61 5.01 -12.07
CA PRO A 111 -24.70 6.47 -12.11
C PRO A 111 -23.42 7.07 -12.70
N TYR A 112 -23.55 8.25 -13.32
CA TYR A 112 -22.45 8.86 -14.07
C TYR A 112 -21.17 9.07 -13.24
N LYS A 113 -21.33 9.49 -11.97
CA LYS A 113 -20.21 9.72 -11.04
C LYS A 113 -19.43 8.42 -10.80
N GLU A 114 -20.12 7.35 -10.42
CA GLU A 114 -19.50 6.05 -10.20
C GLU A 114 -18.94 5.45 -11.48
N ARG A 115 -19.61 5.61 -12.63
CA ARG A 115 -19.09 5.14 -13.92
C ARG A 115 -17.76 5.77 -14.27
N SER A 116 -17.59 7.07 -13.99
CA SER A 116 -16.31 7.76 -14.18
C SER A 116 -15.23 7.25 -13.23
N LEU A 117 -15.60 6.95 -11.98
CA LEU A 117 -14.70 6.40 -10.96
C LEU A 117 -14.26 4.97 -11.30
N TYR A 118 -15.21 4.12 -11.71
CA TYR A 118 -14.97 2.74 -12.11
C TYR A 118 -14.02 2.63 -13.31
N LYS A 119 -14.15 3.51 -14.30
CA LYS A 119 -13.18 3.59 -15.41
C LYS A 119 -11.76 3.79 -14.91
N VAL A 120 -11.56 4.63 -13.90
CA VAL A 120 -10.24 4.85 -13.29
C VAL A 120 -9.78 3.63 -12.50
N PHE A 121 -10.69 2.97 -11.77
CA PHE A 121 -10.36 1.74 -11.04
C PHE A 121 -9.89 0.63 -11.98
N ILE A 122 -10.51 0.49 -13.16
CA ILE A 122 -10.02 -0.41 -14.22
C ILE A 122 -8.62 0.02 -14.67
N THR A 123 -8.39 1.31 -14.96
CA THR A 123 -7.07 1.78 -15.38
C THR A 123 -5.98 1.46 -14.36
N ILE A 124 -6.23 1.74 -13.07
CA ILE A 124 -5.29 1.40 -11.98
C ILE A 124 -5.05 -0.11 -11.95
N GLN A 125 -6.12 -0.91 -12.06
CA GLN A 125 -6.05 -2.36 -12.03
C GLN A 125 -5.23 -2.93 -13.19
N THR A 126 -5.50 -2.52 -14.43
CA THR A 126 -4.73 -2.96 -15.61
C THR A 126 -3.26 -2.62 -15.49
N VAL A 127 -2.92 -1.43 -14.97
CA VAL A 127 -1.52 -1.04 -14.75
C VAL A 127 -0.86 -1.88 -13.65
N CYS A 128 -1.58 -2.17 -12.57
CA CYS A 128 -1.09 -3.01 -11.48
C CYS A 128 -0.84 -4.45 -11.93
N GLU A 129 -1.79 -5.05 -12.66
CA GLU A 129 -1.69 -6.40 -13.22
C GLU A 129 -0.52 -6.51 -14.20
N ARG A 130 -0.37 -5.56 -15.13
CA ARG A 130 0.76 -5.49 -16.07
C ARG A 130 2.13 -5.46 -15.37
N ASN A 131 2.20 -4.89 -14.17
CA ASN A 131 3.44 -4.71 -13.41
C ASN A 131 3.55 -5.63 -12.18
N SER A 132 2.68 -6.64 -12.06
CA SER A 132 2.66 -7.58 -10.93
C SER A 132 2.62 -6.90 -9.55
N ILE A 133 1.83 -5.83 -9.42
CA ILE A 133 1.64 -5.13 -8.14
C ILE A 133 0.58 -5.86 -7.30
N PRO A 134 0.84 -6.12 -6.01
CA PRO A 134 -0.11 -6.81 -5.13
C PRO A 134 -1.47 -6.13 -5.03
N GLY A 135 -2.53 -6.93 -4.88
CA GLY A 135 -3.90 -6.45 -4.75
C GLY A 135 -4.13 -5.50 -3.58
N LYS A 136 -3.35 -5.63 -2.50
CA LYS A 136 -3.36 -4.68 -1.36
C LYS A 136 -3.05 -3.25 -1.82
N ILE A 137 -1.96 -3.06 -2.56
CA ILE A 137 -1.55 -1.74 -3.07
C ILE A 137 -2.57 -1.20 -4.08
N MET A 138 -3.13 -2.07 -4.92
CA MET A 138 -4.19 -1.69 -5.86
C MET A 138 -5.43 -1.15 -5.12
N ASN A 139 -5.88 -1.82 -4.06
CA ASN A 139 -7.05 -1.40 -3.29
C ASN A 139 -6.79 -0.08 -2.57
N GLU A 140 -5.59 0.12 -2.01
CA GLU A 140 -5.22 1.41 -1.41
C GLU A 140 -5.17 2.54 -2.43
N ALA A 141 -4.66 2.28 -3.64
CA ALA A 141 -4.67 3.27 -4.72
C ALA A 141 -6.09 3.66 -5.14
N LYS A 142 -7.02 2.69 -5.21
CA LYS A 142 -8.45 2.94 -5.47
C LYS A 142 -9.10 3.75 -4.35
N SER A 143 -8.80 3.43 -3.08
CA SER A 143 -9.25 4.16 -1.90
C SER A 143 -8.78 5.63 -1.93
N LEU A 144 -7.49 5.87 -2.16
CA LEU A 144 -6.91 7.20 -2.29
C LEU A 144 -7.56 8.01 -3.41
N TYR A 145 -7.76 7.40 -4.59
CA TYR A 145 -8.39 8.09 -5.70
C TYR A 145 -9.86 8.44 -5.42
N SER A 146 -10.60 7.58 -4.72
CA SER A 146 -11.98 7.88 -4.29
C SER A 146 -12.03 9.18 -3.49
N ILE A 147 -11.17 9.30 -2.48
CA ILE A 147 -11.07 10.48 -1.60
C ILE A 147 -10.74 11.75 -2.40
N ILE A 148 -9.85 11.65 -3.38
CA ILE A 148 -9.46 12.77 -4.26
C ILE A 148 -10.60 13.15 -5.19
N SER A 149 -11.29 12.18 -5.76
CA SER A 149 -12.39 12.40 -6.70
C SER A 149 -13.57 13.12 -6.03
N ASP A 150 -13.81 12.85 -4.74
CA ASP A 150 -14.86 13.49 -3.94
C ASP A 150 -14.51 14.92 -3.53
N THR A 151 -13.22 15.26 -3.43
CA THR A 151 -12.77 16.59 -3.00
C THR A 151 -12.59 17.55 -4.15
N LYS A 152 -11.92 17.12 -5.23
CA LYS A 152 -11.68 17.99 -6.39
C LYS A 152 -11.55 17.19 -7.68
N ILE A 153 -12.38 17.55 -8.66
CA ILE A 153 -12.31 16.99 -10.01
C ILE A 153 -11.18 17.67 -10.79
N SER A 154 -10.25 16.86 -11.33
CA SER A 154 -9.17 17.31 -12.21
C SER A 154 -9.39 16.82 -13.65
N ARG A 155 -8.85 17.56 -14.63
CA ARG A 155 -9.04 17.29 -16.07
C ARG A 155 -7.71 17.19 -16.82
N GLY A 156 -7.74 16.50 -17.97
CA GLY A 156 -6.60 16.32 -18.89
C GLY A 156 -5.42 15.60 -18.24
N ALA A 157 -4.20 15.97 -18.63
CA ALA A 157 -2.95 15.40 -18.13
C ALA A 157 -2.82 15.46 -16.58
N ASN A 158 -3.45 16.43 -15.92
CA ASN A 158 -3.45 16.49 -14.46
C ASN A 158 -4.21 15.32 -13.84
N ARG A 159 -5.29 14.85 -14.49
CA ARG A 159 -6.06 13.70 -14.03
C ARG A 159 -5.21 12.43 -14.11
N GLU A 160 -4.53 12.22 -15.23
CA GLU A 160 -3.62 11.08 -15.43
C GLU A 160 -2.47 11.10 -14.41
N GLY A 161 -1.85 12.26 -14.19
CA GLY A 161 -0.82 12.42 -13.17
C GLY A 161 -1.32 12.14 -11.76
N ILE A 162 -2.56 12.50 -11.42
CA ILE A 162 -3.16 12.20 -10.11
C ILE A 162 -3.44 10.70 -9.96
N ILE A 163 -3.94 10.02 -11.01
CA ILE A 163 -4.17 8.58 -11.00
C ILE A 163 -2.85 7.85 -10.73
N ALA A 164 -1.78 8.21 -11.44
CA ALA A 164 -0.46 7.66 -11.22
C ALA A 164 0.10 8.00 -9.81
N ALA A 165 -0.15 9.22 -9.32
CA ALA A 165 0.24 9.61 -7.98
C ALA A 165 -0.47 8.82 -6.87
N CYS A 166 -1.73 8.40 -7.07
CA CYS A 166 -2.42 7.53 -6.11
C CYS A 166 -1.70 6.20 -5.94
N LEU A 167 -1.25 5.59 -7.04
CA LEU A 167 -0.45 4.37 -6.97
C LEU A 167 0.90 4.61 -6.28
N TYR A 168 1.55 5.74 -6.54
CA TYR A 168 2.80 6.12 -5.87
C TYR A 168 2.64 6.24 -4.35
N PHE A 169 1.58 6.89 -3.87
CA PHE A 169 1.31 6.99 -2.44
C PHE A 169 0.86 5.68 -1.81
N ALA A 170 0.05 4.88 -2.51
CA ALA A 170 -0.32 3.54 -2.04
C ALA A 170 0.91 2.63 -1.85
N CYS A 171 1.88 2.70 -2.77
CA CYS A 171 3.16 2.00 -2.64
C CYS A 171 3.93 2.43 -1.38
N LYS A 172 3.87 3.73 -1.04
CA LYS A 172 4.50 4.27 0.17
C LYS A 172 3.77 3.86 1.45
N GLU A 173 2.44 3.89 1.45
CA GLU A 173 1.62 3.47 2.60
C GLU A 173 1.81 1.96 2.92
N CYS A 174 2.19 1.16 1.92
CA CYS A 174 2.47 -0.26 2.08
C CYS A 174 3.95 -0.60 2.29
N ASP A 175 4.82 0.38 2.60
CA ASP A 175 6.26 0.20 2.82
C ASP A 175 7.06 -0.41 1.65
N VAL A 176 6.51 -0.34 0.42
CA VAL A 176 7.19 -0.78 -0.80
C VAL A 176 7.33 0.41 -1.75
N PRO A 177 8.15 1.42 -1.40
CA PRO A 177 8.20 2.67 -2.14
C PRO A 177 8.73 2.45 -3.57
N ARG A 178 8.05 3.04 -4.54
CA ARG A 178 8.46 3.06 -5.94
C ARG A 178 8.95 4.46 -6.30
N SER A 179 9.95 4.56 -7.16
CA SER A 179 10.42 5.86 -7.63
C SER A 179 9.40 6.52 -8.55
N SER A 180 9.39 7.85 -8.60
CA SER A 180 8.47 8.60 -9.48
C SER A 180 8.69 8.26 -10.96
N LYS A 181 9.93 8.00 -11.37
CA LYS A 181 10.26 7.58 -12.74
C LYS A 181 9.75 6.17 -13.08
N GLU A 182 9.84 5.23 -12.13
CA GLU A 182 9.25 3.90 -12.32
C GLU A 182 7.74 4.00 -12.53
N ILE A 183 7.01 4.72 -11.67
CA ILE A 183 5.56 4.86 -11.80
C ILE A 183 5.19 5.62 -13.08
N ALA A 184 5.93 6.65 -13.46
CA ALA A 184 5.70 7.37 -14.73
C ALA A 184 5.80 6.42 -15.94
N SER A 185 6.80 5.53 -15.94
CA SER A 185 6.95 4.48 -16.96
C SER A 185 5.85 3.44 -16.92
N MET A 186 5.25 3.15 -15.75
CA MET A 186 4.14 2.19 -15.64
C MET A 186 2.83 2.72 -16.20
N PHE A 187 2.62 4.04 -16.20
CA PHE A 187 1.44 4.71 -16.74
C PHE A 187 1.66 5.30 -18.14
N ASP A 188 2.85 5.10 -18.72
CA ASP A 188 3.24 5.67 -20.02
C ASP A 188 3.08 7.20 -20.06
N ILE A 189 3.36 7.88 -18.94
CA ILE A 189 3.30 9.34 -18.78
C ILE A 189 4.69 9.97 -18.65
N THR A 190 4.79 11.27 -18.95
CA THR A 190 6.04 12.01 -18.74
C THR A 190 6.33 12.25 -17.26
N VAL A 191 7.62 12.30 -16.90
CA VAL A 191 8.06 12.55 -15.51
C VAL A 191 7.57 13.91 -14.98
N GLY A 192 7.41 14.91 -15.87
CA GLY A 192 6.83 16.21 -15.51
C GLY A 192 5.36 16.13 -15.08
N ILE A 193 4.55 15.33 -15.78
CA ILE A 193 3.15 15.09 -15.41
C ILE A 193 3.08 14.34 -14.08
N MET A 194 3.95 13.35 -13.88
CA MET A 194 4.01 12.59 -12.63
C MET A 194 4.35 13.47 -11.43
N THR A 195 5.39 14.30 -11.50
CA THR A 195 5.79 15.17 -10.39
C THR A 195 4.73 16.24 -10.08
N ARG A 196 4.08 16.80 -11.11
CA ARG A 196 2.93 17.69 -10.93
C ARG A 196 1.74 16.97 -10.29
N GLY A 197 1.51 15.72 -10.67
CA GLY A 197 0.47 14.85 -10.11
C GLY A 197 0.69 14.57 -8.63
N ILE A 198 1.93 14.25 -8.21
CA ILE A 198 2.30 14.04 -6.80
C ILE A 198 1.98 15.28 -5.96
N LYS A 199 2.43 16.47 -6.39
CA LYS A 199 2.17 17.74 -5.69
C LYS A 199 0.68 18.01 -5.55
N LYS A 200 -0.07 17.92 -6.65
CA LYS A 200 -1.52 18.15 -6.66
C LYS A 200 -2.29 17.14 -5.80
N CYS A 201 -1.87 15.88 -5.82
CA CYS A 201 -2.47 14.83 -5.00
C CYS A 201 -2.33 15.16 -3.50
N GLN A 202 -1.13 15.58 -3.07
CA GLN A 202 -0.89 16.04 -1.69
C GLN A 202 -1.70 17.28 -1.33
N GLU A 203 -1.75 18.27 -2.23
CA GLU A 203 -2.56 19.49 -2.03
C GLU A 203 -4.05 19.16 -1.85
N ILE A 204 -4.62 18.31 -2.71
CA ILE A 204 -6.04 17.94 -2.66
C ILE A 204 -6.36 17.14 -1.39
N ILE A 205 -5.52 16.19 -1.02
CA ILE A 205 -5.73 15.43 0.23
C ILE A 205 -5.61 16.32 1.45
N SER A 206 -4.70 17.30 1.44
CA SER A 206 -4.57 18.28 2.51
C SER A 206 -5.79 19.18 2.67
N MET A 207 -6.58 19.38 1.61
CA MET A 207 -7.88 20.09 1.65
C MET A 207 -9.00 19.23 2.27
N ASN A 208 -8.85 17.91 2.31
CA ASN A 208 -9.86 17.02 2.86
C ASN A 208 -9.85 17.07 4.41
N LYS A 209 -10.91 17.59 5.03
CA LYS A 209 -11.00 17.69 6.51
C LYS A 209 -10.94 16.35 7.23
N LYS A 210 -11.44 15.26 6.62
CA LYS A 210 -11.50 13.93 7.27
C LYS A 210 -10.20 13.14 7.13
N ASN A 211 -9.52 13.26 5.98
CA ASN A 211 -8.36 12.43 5.62
C ASN A 211 -7.04 13.20 5.54
N LYS A 212 -6.97 14.42 6.08
CA LYS A 212 -5.80 15.30 6.01
C LYS A 212 -4.49 14.62 6.45
N ASN A 213 -4.56 13.75 7.46
CA ASN A 213 -3.38 13.12 8.05
C ASN A 213 -2.87 11.90 7.27
N ARG A 214 -3.65 11.36 6.34
CA ARG A 214 -3.32 10.12 5.63
C ARG A 214 -2.01 10.24 4.84
N LEU A 215 -1.77 11.40 4.22
CA LEU A 215 -0.51 11.70 3.52
C LEU A 215 0.44 12.64 4.28
N ALA A 216 0.11 13.03 5.52
CA ALA A 216 0.95 13.96 6.29
C ALA A 216 2.28 13.32 6.75
N LYS A 217 2.30 11.99 6.92
CA LYS A 217 3.49 11.22 7.31
C LYS A 217 4.16 10.55 6.11
N THR A 218 4.43 11.27 5.03
CA THR A 218 5.21 10.67 3.94
C THR A 218 6.68 10.53 4.33
N ILE A 219 7.05 9.31 4.77
CA ILE A 219 8.43 8.92 5.05
C ILE A 219 9.25 9.07 3.75
N PRO A 220 10.47 9.65 3.80
CA PRO A 220 11.35 9.70 2.65
C PRO A 220 11.69 8.29 2.16
N ILE A 221 11.88 8.13 0.85
CA ILE A 221 12.20 6.83 0.27
C ILE A 221 13.63 6.45 0.69
N SER A 222 13.78 5.38 1.46
CA SER A 222 15.09 4.83 1.78
C SER A 222 15.73 4.19 0.53
N PRO A 223 16.98 4.52 0.17
CA PRO A 223 17.69 3.88 -0.96
C PRO A 223 17.76 2.35 -0.83
N VAL A 224 17.88 1.84 0.40
CA VAL A 224 18.01 0.41 0.70
C VAL A 224 16.79 -0.37 0.21
N SER A 225 15.57 0.20 0.37
CA SER A 225 14.31 -0.42 -0.09
C SER A 225 14.19 -0.60 -1.61
N LEU A 226 15.07 0.04 -2.38
CA LEU A 226 15.09 -0.07 -3.85
C LEU A 226 16.04 -1.17 -4.34
N ILE A 227 17.07 -1.50 -3.56
CA ILE A 227 18.20 -2.35 -3.96
C ILE A 227 17.73 -3.76 -4.27
N GLU A 228 16.98 -4.39 -3.37
CA GLU A 228 16.51 -5.77 -3.52
C GLU A 228 15.81 -5.99 -4.87
N ARG A 229 14.90 -5.08 -5.22
CA ARG A 229 14.16 -5.12 -6.48
C ARG A 229 15.05 -4.88 -7.70
N PHE A 230 15.98 -3.94 -7.62
CA PHE A 230 16.90 -3.68 -8.73
C PHE A 230 17.86 -4.85 -8.95
N CYS A 231 18.33 -5.48 -7.88
CA CYS A 231 19.17 -6.67 -7.93
C CYS A 231 18.41 -7.87 -8.51
N ASN A 232 17.16 -8.08 -8.10
CA ASN A 232 16.30 -9.13 -8.67
C ASN A 232 16.08 -8.94 -10.18
N LYS A 233 15.89 -7.69 -10.64
CA LYS A 233 15.79 -7.37 -12.09
C LYS A 233 17.12 -7.51 -12.84
N LEU A 234 18.25 -7.43 -12.14
CA LEU A 234 19.59 -7.61 -12.69
C LEU A 234 20.04 -9.07 -12.67
N GLU A 235 19.23 -9.98 -12.09
CA GLU A 235 19.52 -11.41 -11.92
C GLU A 235 20.75 -11.64 -11.03
N LEU A 236 20.90 -10.81 -9.98
CA LEU A 236 21.96 -10.96 -8.98
C LEU A 236 21.55 -11.96 -7.88
N ASN A 237 22.53 -12.67 -7.33
CA ASN A 237 22.32 -13.62 -6.23
C ASN A 237 21.88 -12.90 -4.94
N GLU A 238 21.21 -13.64 -4.05
CA GLU A 238 20.74 -13.12 -2.76
C GLU A 238 21.91 -12.64 -1.88
N HIS A 239 23.02 -13.40 -1.87
CA HIS A 239 24.24 -13.04 -1.14
C HIS A 239 24.78 -11.68 -1.59
N SER A 240 24.96 -11.49 -2.90
CA SER A 240 25.37 -10.23 -3.49
C SER A 240 24.41 -9.08 -3.13
N THR A 241 23.11 -9.36 -3.11
CA THR A 241 22.09 -8.36 -2.78
C THR A 241 22.22 -7.88 -1.33
N LYS A 242 22.46 -8.78 -0.37
CA LYS A 242 22.67 -8.44 1.05
C LYS A 242 23.88 -7.51 1.22
N ILE A 243 24.99 -7.83 0.57
CA ILE A 243 26.20 -7.00 0.62
C ILE A 243 25.96 -5.62 0.01
N ILE A 244 25.29 -5.54 -1.14
CA ILE A 244 24.96 -4.25 -1.75
C ILE A 244 24.06 -3.43 -0.81
N MET A 245 23.13 -4.08 -0.10
CA MET A 245 22.31 -3.41 0.91
C MET A 245 23.15 -2.88 2.07
N ASP A 246 24.13 -3.63 2.55
CA ASP A 246 24.99 -3.21 3.66
C ASP A 246 25.95 -2.09 3.25
N ILE A 247 26.55 -2.16 2.06
CA ILE A 247 27.29 -1.05 1.45
C ILE A 247 26.41 0.21 1.41
N CYS A 248 25.15 0.08 1.00
CA CYS A 248 24.24 1.21 0.94
C CYS A 248 23.89 1.77 2.33
N LYS A 249 23.69 0.91 3.34
CA LYS A 249 23.42 1.36 4.72
C LYS A 249 24.59 2.17 5.26
N VAL A 250 25.81 1.64 5.16
CA VAL A 250 27.04 2.32 5.60
C VAL A 250 27.24 3.63 4.83
N SER A 251 26.96 3.64 3.52
CA SER A 251 27.05 4.84 2.69
C SER A 251 26.10 5.96 3.14
N VAL A 252 24.90 5.59 3.58
CA VAL A 252 23.89 6.54 4.10
C VAL A 252 24.27 7.01 5.50
N GLU A 253 24.70 6.11 6.39
CA GLU A 253 25.12 6.44 7.76
C GLU A 253 26.33 7.38 7.79
N LYS A 254 27.31 7.16 6.90
CA LYS A 254 28.51 7.99 6.77
C LYS A 254 28.30 9.22 5.87
N ASN A 255 27.10 9.45 5.35
CA ASN A 255 26.75 10.59 4.50
C ASN A 255 27.62 10.78 3.24
N ILE A 256 28.10 9.70 2.62
CA ILE A 256 29.07 9.79 1.50
C ILE A 256 28.41 10.29 0.20
N ILE A 257 27.14 9.92 -0.05
CA ILE A 257 26.41 10.23 -1.29
C ILE A 257 25.04 10.88 -1.03
N SER A 258 24.91 11.64 0.06
CA SER A 258 23.65 12.25 0.48
C SER A 258 23.07 13.29 -0.49
N GLU A 259 23.89 13.87 -1.36
CA GLU A 259 23.48 14.86 -2.37
C GLU A 259 22.62 14.28 -3.50
N ASN A 260 22.62 12.96 -3.67
CA ASN A 260 22.00 12.29 -4.80
C ASN A 260 20.61 11.73 -4.44
N THR A 261 19.75 11.56 -5.45
CA THR A 261 18.43 10.96 -5.22
C THR A 261 18.54 9.48 -4.83
N PRO A 262 17.62 8.93 -4.01
CA PRO A 262 17.68 7.54 -3.55
C PRO A 262 17.87 6.48 -4.65
N PRO A 263 17.21 6.56 -5.82
CA PRO A 263 17.46 5.61 -6.92
C PRO A 263 18.88 5.70 -7.48
N SER A 264 19.48 6.89 -7.45
CA SER A 264 20.86 7.11 -7.92
C SER A 264 21.88 6.52 -6.95
N ILE A 265 21.64 6.66 -5.64
CA ILE A 265 22.49 6.06 -4.59
C ILE A 265 22.46 4.52 -4.72
N ALA A 266 21.26 3.93 -4.82
CA ALA A 266 21.11 2.50 -5.02
C ALA A 266 21.82 1.99 -6.29
N ALA A 267 21.65 2.69 -7.43
CA ALA A 267 22.33 2.35 -8.68
C ALA A 267 23.86 2.49 -8.58
N GLY A 268 24.35 3.48 -7.83
CA GLY A 268 25.77 3.67 -7.54
C GLY A 268 26.37 2.52 -6.74
N CYS A 269 25.68 2.08 -5.67
CA CYS A 269 26.11 0.95 -4.83
C CYS A 269 26.16 -0.37 -5.62
N ILE A 270 25.14 -0.64 -6.45
CA ILE A 270 25.11 -1.81 -7.34
C ILE A 270 26.28 -1.79 -8.33
N PHE A 271 26.54 -0.63 -8.94
CA PHE A 271 27.62 -0.51 -9.92
C PHE A 271 29.01 -0.61 -9.26
N TYR A 272 29.19 -0.05 -8.07
CA TYR A 272 30.41 -0.19 -7.27
C TYR A 272 30.71 -1.66 -6.96
N PHE A 273 29.72 -2.40 -6.43
CA PHE A 273 29.87 -3.83 -6.15
C PHE A 273 30.22 -4.63 -7.40
N ASN A 274 29.52 -4.40 -8.51
CA ASN A 274 29.78 -5.06 -9.78
C ASN A 274 31.20 -4.77 -10.33
N LYS A 275 31.74 -3.58 -10.07
CA LYS A 275 33.12 -3.23 -10.45
C LYS A 275 34.16 -3.98 -9.60
N LYS A 276 33.85 -4.26 -8.32
CA LYS A 276 34.73 -5.01 -7.40
C LYS A 276 34.77 -6.49 -7.70
N ILE A 277 33.61 -7.12 -7.90
CA ILE A 277 33.50 -8.55 -8.22
C ILE A 277 33.79 -8.83 -9.70
N ASN A 278 33.81 -7.80 -10.55
CA ASN A 278 33.97 -7.93 -11.99
C ASN A 278 32.90 -8.83 -12.64
N SER A 279 31.65 -8.75 -12.14
CA SER A 279 30.50 -9.59 -12.56
C SER A 279 29.98 -9.30 -13.98
N GLY A 280 30.72 -8.54 -14.81
CA GLY A 280 30.40 -8.33 -16.22
C GLY A 280 29.15 -7.49 -16.52
N LEU A 281 28.44 -6.95 -15.52
CA LEU A 281 27.24 -6.14 -15.78
C LEU A 281 27.60 -4.81 -16.42
N THR A 282 26.93 -4.49 -17.52
CA THR A 282 27.13 -3.23 -18.23
C THR A 282 26.43 -2.07 -17.53
N LYS A 283 27.06 -0.89 -17.54
CA LYS A 283 26.47 0.37 -17.01
C LYS A 283 25.11 0.67 -17.64
N LYS A 284 24.95 0.33 -18.93
CA LYS A 284 23.70 0.45 -19.69
C LYS A 284 22.56 -0.38 -19.08
N LYS A 285 22.80 -1.63 -18.69
CA LYS A 285 21.79 -2.50 -18.07
C LYS A 285 21.31 -1.90 -16.74
N ILE A 286 22.25 -1.45 -15.89
CA ILE A 286 21.94 -0.82 -14.60
C ILE A 286 21.17 0.49 -14.78
N SER A 287 21.62 1.35 -15.70
CA SER A 287 20.95 2.61 -16.06
C SER A 287 19.50 2.41 -16.49
N CYS A 288 19.25 1.40 -17.34
CA CYS A 288 17.91 1.08 -17.84
C CYS A 288 16.95 0.61 -16.73
N ILE A 289 17.43 -0.22 -15.79
CA ILE A 289 16.63 -0.77 -14.70
C ILE A 289 16.36 0.28 -13.62
N CYS A 290 17.39 1.01 -13.18
CA CYS A 290 17.28 2.02 -12.13
C CYS A 290 16.73 3.36 -12.63
N LYS A 291 16.47 3.51 -13.94
CA LYS A 291 16.00 4.74 -14.61
C LYS A 291 16.82 5.97 -14.24
N THR A 292 18.14 5.80 -14.16
CA THR A 292 19.12 6.82 -13.76
C THR A 292 20.22 6.93 -14.81
N SER A 293 20.72 8.13 -15.10
CA SER A 293 21.73 8.34 -16.14
C SER A 293 23.08 7.71 -15.78
N GLU A 294 23.79 7.20 -16.78
CA GLU A 294 25.10 6.58 -16.62
C GLU A 294 26.13 7.51 -15.97
N VAL A 295 26.09 8.80 -16.32
CA VAL A 295 26.99 9.81 -15.75
C VAL A 295 26.77 9.94 -14.24
N THR A 296 25.52 9.90 -13.78
CA THR A 296 25.18 10.00 -12.36
C THR A 296 25.58 8.74 -11.60
N ILE A 297 25.38 7.56 -12.20
CA ILE A 297 25.84 6.28 -11.62
C ILE A 297 27.37 6.32 -11.44
N ASN A 298 28.10 6.78 -12.46
CA ASN A 298 29.56 6.88 -12.41
C ASN A 298 30.03 7.88 -11.35
N LYS A 299 29.34 9.02 -11.18
CA LYS A 299 29.63 9.99 -10.12
C LYS A 299 29.43 9.39 -8.73
N CYS A 300 28.33 8.66 -8.49
CA CYS A 300 28.07 8.00 -7.21
C CYS A 300 29.15 6.93 -6.91
N CYS A 301 29.52 6.14 -7.91
CA CYS A 301 30.54 5.10 -7.79
C CYS A 301 31.91 5.68 -7.44
N LYS A 302 32.33 6.78 -8.07
CA LYS A 302 33.62 7.42 -7.74
C LYS A 302 33.69 7.88 -6.29
N LYS A 303 32.61 8.48 -5.75
CA LYS A 303 32.54 8.88 -4.34
C LYS A 303 32.65 7.68 -3.38
N LEU A 304 32.11 6.52 -3.77
CA LEU A 304 32.27 5.28 -3.02
C LEU A 304 33.71 4.76 -3.07
N GLU A 305 34.35 4.79 -4.24
CA GLU A 305 35.74 4.38 -4.43
C GLU A 305 36.74 5.25 -3.65
N GLU A 306 36.48 6.55 -3.49
CA GLU A 306 37.31 7.43 -2.64
C GLU A 306 37.32 6.98 -1.17
N ASN A 307 36.28 6.27 -0.73
CA ASN A 307 36.10 5.79 0.64
C ASN A 307 36.19 4.25 0.73
N ASP A 308 36.91 3.61 -0.18
CA ASP A 308 36.98 2.16 -0.36
C ASP A 308 37.26 1.39 0.94
N ARG A 309 38.12 1.96 1.79
CA ARG A 309 38.55 1.36 3.07
C ARG A 309 37.38 1.01 3.99
N LEU A 310 36.27 1.74 3.93
CA LEU A 310 35.09 1.50 4.77
C LEU A 310 34.28 0.27 4.32
N PHE A 311 34.44 -0.13 3.06
CA PHE A 311 33.66 -1.20 2.44
C PHE A 311 34.46 -2.49 2.29
N CYS A 312 35.79 -2.43 2.46
CA CYS A 312 36.66 -3.60 2.38
C CYS A 312 36.23 -4.72 3.33
N GLU A 313 35.93 -4.41 4.59
CA GLU A 313 35.48 -5.40 5.59
C GLU A 313 34.20 -6.14 5.14
N ILE A 314 33.25 -5.41 4.54
CA ILE A 314 31.97 -5.95 4.06
C ILE A 314 32.17 -6.83 2.81
N LEU A 315 33.21 -6.55 2.02
CA LEU A 315 33.53 -7.30 0.80
C LEU A 315 34.29 -8.60 1.13
N TYR A 316 35.12 -8.66 2.17
CA TYR A 316 35.88 -9.88 2.50
C TYR A 316 35.01 -11.07 2.94
N ASP A 317 33.82 -10.84 3.50
CA ASP A 317 32.84 -11.89 3.80
C ASP A 317 32.36 -12.66 2.55
N THR A 318 32.68 -12.18 1.33
CA THR A 318 32.38 -12.87 0.05
C THR A 318 33.37 -13.93 -0.36
N GLU A 319 34.65 -13.79 -0.01
CA GLU A 319 35.69 -14.69 -0.51
C GLU A 319 35.70 -16.02 0.26
N GLU A 320 35.31 -16.02 1.53
CA GLU A 320 35.23 -17.25 2.34
C GLU A 320 34.01 -18.13 1.99
N ASN A 321 32.90 -17.52 1.53
CA ASN A 321 31.65 -18.24 1.21
C ASN A 321 31.50 -18.62 -0.27
N GLY A 322 32.43 -18.23 -1.14
CA GLY A 322 32.44 -18.56 -2.57
C GLY A 322 33.14 -19.88 -2.93
N ASN A 323 33.71 -20.58 -1.95
CA ASN A 323 34.45 -21.84 -2.12
C ASN A 323 33.68 -23.10 -1.65
N ASN A 324 32.34 -23.02 -1.50
CA ASN A 324 31.47 -24.18 -1.29
C ASN A 324 30.32 -24.20 -2.30
#